data_AF-A0A139HPQ7-F1
#
_entry.id   AF-A0A139HPQ7-F1
#
_cell.length_a   1.000
_cell.length_b   1.000
_cell.length_c   1.000
_cell.angle_alpha   90.00
_cell.angle_beta   90.00
_cell.angle_gamma   90.00
#
_symmetry.space_group_name_H-M   'P 1'
#
loop_
_entity.id
_entity.type
_entity.pdbx_description
1 polymer ?
#
loop_
_entity_poly.entity_id
_entity_poly.type
_entity_poly.pdbx_seq_one_letter_code
_entity_poly.pdbx_strand_id
1 'polypeptide(L)'
;MSRVIRAKGCSAKGLDLHSKEALRWPTFRFEPLEEVQVPVAIFSSSNPLGLCLAIKEWLFQTLDSRLYGYPDMLRMESQELNSLQLKTEGKLLLLEGATTLDSNGGSGRKDSGAGISQSAAGAQIGIMGVFMPNDSKVRWFYCAVPYKYLLLHLASQHLLTLTKILEPGSKHHARLYTFLQTSFTKAIHIPEAPDYLNAISITDYAPEIEDPDTALDRLLRMDSIQSAKEYLDPSSDRYLLELEVAEREIAAVLGLRCAEYLLVKRTFFKEFFIECHRSSETKRGGKVRSDHAHHQWLEEAYGWKSTKSRRLIAAWRELGMLEEEKFKEWIEAGGMLA
;
A
#
# COMPACT_ATOMS: atom_id res chain seq x y z
N MET A 1 13.26 -27.84 -32.10
CA MET A 1 13.67 -26.46 -31.76
C MET A 1 12.93 -26.06 -30.50
N SER A 2 13.62 -26.08 -29.35
CA SER A 2 13.01 -25.75 -28.05
C SER A 2 12.84 -24.23 -27.96
N ARG A 3 11.59 -23.76 -27.89
CA ARG A 3 11.30 -22.37 -27.53
C ARG A 3 11.59 -22.25 -26.05
N VAL A 4 12.73 -21.66 -25.71
CA VAL A 4 13.00 -21.13 -24.37
C VAL A 4 11.95 -20.04 -24.14
N ILE A 5 10.84 -20.40 -23.49
CA ILE A 5 9.91 -19.44 -22.91
C ILE A 5 10.71 -18.75 -21.81
N ARG A 6 11.25 -17.56 -22.10
CA ARG A 6 11.77 -16.68 -21.07
C ARG A 6 10.58 -16.26 -20.22
N ALA A 7 10.36 -16.98 -19.13
CA ALA A 7 9.37 -16.64 -18.13
C ALA A 7 9.65 -15.21 -17.64
N LYS A 8 8.84 -14.24 -18.09
CA LYS A 8 8.68 -12.98 -17.37
C LYS A 8 7.85 -13.31 -16.13
N GLY A 9 8.51 -13.85 -15.10
CA GLY A 9 7.87 -14.03 -13.81
C GLY A 9 7.48 -12.68 -13.25
N CYS A 10 6.25 -12.58 -12.70
CA CYS A 10 5.77 -11.44 -11.95
C CYS A 10 6.67 -11.23 -10.73
N SER A 11 7.70 -10.41 -10.90
CA SER A 11 8.56 -9.94 -9.82
C SER A 11 8.09 -8.57 -9.41
N ALA A 12 8.10 -8.26 -8.11
CA ALA A 12 7.99 -6.89 -7.60
C ALA A 12 9.02 -5.92 -8.24
N LYS A 13 10.08 -6.44 -8.87
CA LYS A 13 11.06 -5.65 -9.61
C LYS A 13 10.44 -5.11 -10.90
N GLY A 14 10.00 -3.85 -10.85
CA GLY A 14 9.34 -3.14 -11.95
C GLY A 14 7.84 -2.88 -11.72
N LEU A 15 7.29 -3.36 -10.61
CA LEU A 15 5.98 -2.90 -10.14
C LEU A 15 6.13 -1.46 -9.64
N ASP A 16 5.34 -0.55 -10.22
CA ASP A 16 5.20 0.77 -9.65
C ASP A 16 4.45 0.64 -8.33
N LEU A 17 5.21 0.65 -7.23
CA LEU A 17 4.65 0.58 -5.89
C LEU A 17 3.67 1.75 -5.67
N HIS A 18 3.82 2.88 -6.35
CA HIS A 18 2.95 4.03 -6.20
C HIS A 18 1.67 3.96 -7.04
N SER A 19 1.41 2.85 -7.73
CA SER A 19 0.21 2.67 -8.55
C SER A 19 -1.03 2.20 -7.77
N LYS A 20 -2.23 2.50 -8.28
CA LYS A 20 -3.50 1.90 -7.81
C LYS A 20 -3.48 0.37 -7.89
N GLU A 21 -2.67 -0.21 -8.77
CA GLU A 21 -2.48 -1.66 -8.88
C GLU A 21 -1.72 -2.22 -7.67
N ALA A 22 -0.93 -1.40 -6.94
CA ALA A 22 -0.31 -1.81 -5.69
C ALA A 22 -1.34 -2.05 -4.56
N LEU A 23 -2.51 -1.42 -4.61
CA LEU A 23 -3.61 -1.65 -3.67
C LEU A 23 -4.50 -2.84 -4.06
N ARG A 24 -4.34 -3.40 -5.26
CA ARG A 24 -5.06 -4.64 -5.65
C ARG A 24 -4.46 -5.88 -5.02
N TRP A 25 -3.26 -5.78 -4.43
CA TRP A 25 -2.61 -6.94 -3.83
C TRP A 25 -3.28 -7.32 -2.51
N PRO A 26 -3.49 -8.63 -2.27
CA PRO A 26 -4.25 -9.09 -1.12
C PRO A 26 -3.55 -8.75 0.19
N THR A 27 -4.35 -8.31 1.15
CA THR A 27 -3.92 -8.19 2.55
C THR A 27 -4.09 -9.54 3.23
N PHE A 28 -3.13 -9.92 4.06
CA PHE A 28 -3.13 -11.22 4.73
C PHE A 28 -3.39 -11.02 6.23
N ARG A 29 -4.31 -11.81 6.76
CA ARG A 29 -4.58 -11.89 8.20
C ARG A 29 -4.01 -13.20 8.73
N PHE A 30 -3.16 -13.10 9.74
CA PHE A 30 -2.64 -14.25 10.47
C PHE A 30 -3.52 -14.56 11.68
N GLU A 31 -3.65 -15.84 12.02
CA GLU A 31 -4.21 -16.25 13.30
C GLU A 31 -3.33 -15.75 14.47
N PRO A 32 -3.93 -15.23 15.55
CA PRO A 32 -3.20 -14.89 16.77
C PRO A 32 -2.41 -16.09 17.30
N LEU A 33 -1.25 -15.83 17.93
CA LEU A 33 -0.39 -16.90 18.44
C LEU A 33 -1.11 -17.75 19.52
N GLU A 34 -2.04 -17.16 20.25
CA GLU A 34 -2.83 -17.81 21.29
C GLU A 34 -3.84 -18.80 20.71
N GLU A 35 -4.29 -18.56 19.48
CA GLU A 35 -5.33 -19.33 18.79
C GLU A 35 -4.76 -20.31 17.77
N VAL A 36 -3.51 -20.12 17.35
CA VAL A 36 -2.91 -20.88 16.25
C VAL A 36 -2.84 -22.39 16.57
N GLN A 37 -3.50 -23.20 15.75
CA GLN A 37 -3.50 -24.67 15.86
C GLN A 37 -2.81 -25.37 14.69
N VAL A 38 -2.09 -24.62 13.84
CA VAL A 38 -1.44 -25.20 12.66
C VAL A 38 0.04 -25.54 12.90
N PRO A 39 0.52 -26.71 12.43
CA PRO A 39 1.92 -27.07 12.55
C PRO A 39 2.80 -26.31 11.56
N VAL A 40 4.11 -26.23 11.86
CA VAL A 40 5.12 -25.74 10.91
C VAL A 40 5.94 -26.92 10.41
N ALA A 41 5.91 -27.17 9.10
CA ALA A 41 6.72 -28.21 8.48
C ALA A 41 8.07 -27.65 8.02
N ILE A 42 9.13 -28.41 8.29
CA ILE A 42 10.53 -28.06 8.00
C ILE A 42 11.10 -29.13 7.09
N PHE A 43 11.53 -28.71 5.91
CA PHE A 43 12.20 -29.56 4.94
C PHE A 43 13.63 -29.10 4.72
N SER A 44 14.54 -30.04 4.50
CA SER A 44 15.89 -29.75 3.99
C SER A 44 15.92 -29.83 2.48
N SER A 45 16.83 -29.08 1.86
CA SER A 45 17.10 -29.11 0.44
C SER A 45 18.59 -28.97 0.17
N SER A 46 19.16 -29.91 -0.56
CA SER A 46 20.55 -29.85 -1.04
C SER A 46 20.72 -28.94 -2.27
N ASN A 47 19.61 -28.53 -2.90
CA ASN A 47 19.60 -27.64 -4.06
C ASN A 47 18.54 -26.55 -3.92
N PRO A 48 18.76 -25.52 -3.06
CA PRO A 48 17.78 -24.46 -2.82
C PRO A 48 17.45 -23.63 -4.08
N LEU A 49 18.41 -23.47 -5.00
CA LEU A 49 18.17 -22.80 -6.27
C LEU A 49 17.19 -23.59 -7.14
N GLY A 50 17.45 -24.89 -7.32
CA GLY A 50 16.55 -25.79 -8.05
C GLY A 50 15.17 -25.85 -7.41
N LEU A 51 15.11 -25.92 -6.08
CA LEU A 51 13.86 -25.85 -5.31
C LEU A 51 13.09 -24.55 -5.62
N CYS A 52 13.73 -23.39 -5.54
CA CYS A 52 13.08 -22.11 -5.84
C CYS A 52 12.58 -22.03 -7.29
N LEU A 53 13.36 -22.52 -8.25
CA LEU A 53 12.97 -22.53 -9.67
C LEU A 53 11.78 -23.45 -9.92
N ALA A 54 11.78 -24.66 -9.35
CA ALA A 54 10.68 -25.60 -9.48
C ALA A 54 9.38 -25.09 -8.82
N ILE A 55 9.47 -24.46 -7.64
CA ILE A 55 8.32 -23.81 -7.01
C ILE A 55 7.76 -22.70 -7.91
N LYS A 56 8.63 -21.84 -8.47
CA LYS A 56 8.20 -20.77 -9.39
C LYS A 56 7.50 -21.32 -10.62
N GLU A 57 8.10 -22.33 -11.25
CA GLU A 57 7.55 -22.94 -12.45
C GLU A 57 6.17 -23.57 -12.17
N TRP A 58 6.05 -24.31 -11.06
CA TRP A 58 4.78 -24.91 -10.67
C TRP A 58 3.69 -23.88 -10.37
N LEU A 59 4.01 -22.83 -9.60
CA LEU A 59 3.08 -21.74 -9.29
C LEU A 59 2.62 -21.04 -10.57
N PHE A 60 3.55 -20.77 -11.49
CA PHE A 60 3.23 -20.18 -12.77
C PHE A 60 2.30 -21.09 -13.59
N GLN A 61 2.63 -22.37 -13.77
CA GLN A 61 1.80 -23.29 -14.54
C GLN A 61 0.40 -23.51 -13.94
N THR A 62 0.32 -23.55 -12.60
CA THR A 62 -0.94 -23.80 -11.90
C THR A 62 -1.88 -22.59 -11.98
N LEU A 63 -1.32 -21.37 -11.85
CA LEU A 63 -2.09 -20.13 -11.77
C LEU A 63 -2.29 -19.42 -13.13
N ASP A 64 -1.46 -19.72 -14.14
CA ASP A 64 -1.66 -19.30 -15.55
C ASP A 64 -2.84 -20.04 -16.21
N SER A 65 -3.38 -21.08 -15.55
CA SER A 65 -4.55 -21.78 -16.06
C SER A 65 -5.81 -20.90 -15.96
N ARG A 66 -6.54 -20.78 -17.08
CA ARG A 66 -7.87 -20.10 -17.18
C ARG A 66 -8.90 -20.57 -16.15
N LEU A 67 -8.61 -21.65 -15.41
CA LEU A 67 -9.45 -22.26 -14.38
C LEU A 67 -9.46 -21.44 -13.08
N TYR A 68 -8.37 -20.74 -12.76
CA TYR A 68 -8.27 -20.01 -11.50
C TYR A 68 -8.47 -18.51 -11.64
N GLY A 69 -8.48 -17.92 -12.84
CA GLY A 69 -9.00 -16.57 -13.12
C GLY A 69 -8.44 -15.39 -12.31
N TYR A 70 -7.52 -15.60 -11.37
CA TYR A 70 -7.09 -14.61 -10.38
C TYR A 70 -5.57 -14.42 -10.41
N PRO A 71 -5.01 -13.77 -11.46
CA PRO A 71 -3.61 -13.34 -11.48
C PRO A 71 -3.26 -12.41 -10.31
N ASP A 72 -4.26 -11.79 -9.67
CA ASP A 72 -4.14 -10.89 -8.53
C ASP A 72 -3.76 -11.60 -7.21
N MET A 73 -3.80 -12.93 -7.16
CA MET A 73 -3.49 -13.71 -5.94
C MET A 73 -2.00 -14.05 -5.79
N LEU A 74 -1.20 -13.89 -6.84
CA LEU A 74 0.21 -14.24 -6.83
C LEU A 74 1.09 -13.00 -6.99
N ARG A 75 1.54 -12.43 -5.88
CA ARG A 75 2.73 -11.56 -5.90
C ARG A 75 3.94 -12.39 -5.50
N MET A 76 4.88 -12.54 -6.42
CA MET A 76 6.17 -13.16 -6.11
C MET A 76 7.18 -12.05 -5.87
N GLU A 77 7.69 -11.98 -4.64
CA GLU A 77 8.79 -11.07 -4.32
C GLU A 77 10.01 -11.34 -5.21
N SER A 78 10.87 -10.34 -5.37
CA SER A 78 12.17 -10.55 -6.01
C SER A 78 12.98 -11.56 -5.20
N GLN A 79 12.99 -12.80 -5.67
CA GLN A 79 13.66 -13.90 -4.96
C GLN A 79 15.19 -13.84 -5.04
N GLU A 80 15.76 -12.91 -5.82
CA GLU A 80 17.21 -12.73 -6.01
C GLU A 80 17.98 -14.05 -6.18
N LEU A 81 17.45 -14.96 -7.02
CA LEU A 81 17.97 -16.33 -7.15
C LEU A 81 19.44 -16.37 -7.58
N ASN A 82 19.92 -15.33 -8.26
CA ASN A 82 21.31 -15.14 -8.66
C ASN A 82 22.28 -15.03 -7.48
N SER A 83 21.80 -14.69 -6.28
CA SER A 83 22.61 -14.63 -5.05
C SER A 83 22.72 -15.99 -4.34
N LEU A 84 21.97 -17.02 -4.78
CA LEU A 84 21.99 -18.32 -4.13
C LEU A 84 23.25 -19.10 -4.51
N GLN A 85 23.95 -19.62 -3.48
CA GLN A 85 25.10 -20.50 -3.65
C GLN A 85 24.65 -21.92 -4.03
N LEU A 86 25.26 -22.49 -5.07
CA LEU A 86 24.86 -23.77 -5.68
C LEU A 86 25.13 -25.02 -4.82
N LYS A 87 25.83 -24.91 -3.68
CA LYS A 87 26.29 -26.06 -2.87
C LYS A 87 25.96 -25.95 -1.39
N THR A 88 25.11 -25.02 -1.01
CA THR A 88 24.76 -24.80 0.39
C THR A 88 23.40 -25.43 0.66
N GLU A 89 23.32 -26.28 1.69
CA GLU A 89 22.05 -26.85 2.13
C GLU A 89 21.14 -25.75 2.65
N GLY A 90 19.90 -25.71 2.18
CA GLY A 90 18.87 -24.78 2.62
C GLY A 90 17.72 -25.49 3.31
N LYS A 91 16.81 -24.70 3.89
CA LYS A 91 15.58 -25.18 4.50
C LYS A 91 14.37 -24.53 3.85
N LEU A 92 13.34 -25.31 3.63
CA LEU A 92 12.01 -24.82 3.30
C LEU A 92 11.16 -24.91 4.56
N LEU A 93 10.63 -23.78 5.00
CA LEU A 93 9.60 -23.72 6.02
C LEU A 93 8.26 -23.59 5.34
N LEU A 94 7.31 -24.42 5.75
CA LEU A 94 5.95 -24.41 5.26
C LEU A 94 4.98 -24.14 6.40
N LEU A 95 4.12 -23.15 6.20
CA LEU A 95 3.02 -22.77 7.07
C LEU A 95 1.75 -22.77 6.22
N GLU A 96 0.89 -23.77 6.41
CA GLU A 96 -0.43 -23.85 5.75
C GLU A 96 -1.54 -23.61 6.79
N GLY A 97 -2.58 -22.87 6.41
CA GLY A 97 -3.80 -22.72 7.20
C GLY A 97 -3.78 -21.65 8.28
N ALA A 98 -2.63 -21.05 8.62
CA ALA A 98 -2.52 -19.97 9.61
C ALA A 98 -2.83 -18.57 9.07
N THR A 99 -2.98 -18.45 7.75
CA THR A 99 -3.12 -17.17 7.08
C THR A 99 -4.34 -17.21 6.19
N THR A 100 -5.17 -16.18 6.26
CA THR A 100 -6.33 -16.01 5.39
C THR A 100 -6.21 -14.71 4.61
N LEU A 101 -6.77 -14.71 3.41
CA LEU A 101 -6.92 -13.50 2.63
C LEU A 101 -8.00 -12.61 3.27
N ASP A 102 -7.63 -11.39 3.63
CA ASP A 102 -8.55 -10.44 4.24
C ASP A 102 -9.58 -9.97 3.20
N SER A 103 -10.87 -10.05 3.56
CA SER A 103 -11.98 -9.48 2.80
C SER A 103 -11.86 -7.97 2.61
N ASN A 104 -11.13 -7.29 3.50
CA ASN A 104 -11.03 -5.84 3.54
C ASN A 104 -9.85 -5.27 2.74
N GLY A 105 -9.07 -6.12 2.05
CA GLY A 105 -7.92 -5.71 1.23
C GLY A 105 -8.25 -4.87 -0.01
N GLY A 106 -9.50 -4.42 -0.17
CA GLY A 106 -9.89 -3.41 -1.14
C GLY A 106 -11.09 -2.63 -0.63
N SER A 107 -10.87 -1.46 -0.05
CA SER A 107 -11.91 -0.43 0.18
C SER A 107 -12.38 0.22 -1.14
N GLY A 108 -12.40 -0.54 -2.25
CA GLY A 108 -13.01 -0.16 -3.50
C GLY A 108 -14.43 -0.70 -3.54
N ARG A 109 -15.41 0.20 -3.47
CA ARG A 109 -16.85 0.01 -3.74
C ARG A 109 -17.18 -1.24 -4.58
N LYS A 110 -18.28 -1.90 -4.19
CA LYS A 110 -18.96 -3.02 -4.86
C LYS A 110 -19.28 -2.84 -6.37
N ASP A 111 -18.97 -1.69 -6.97
CA ASP A 111 -19.46 -1.30 -8.29
C ASP A 111 -18.38 -1.22 -9.38
N SER A 112 -17.11 -1.50 -9.07
CA SER A 112 -16.08 -1.72 -10.09
C SER A 112 -15.68 -3.19 -10.10
N GLY A 113 -15.96 -3.91 -11.18
CA GLY A 113 -15.69 -5.34 -11.40
C GLY A 113 -14.21 -5.76 -11.40
N ALA A 114 -13.36 -5.08 -10.63
CA ALA A 114 -11.98 -5.39 -10.31
C ALA A 114 -11.76 -5.56 -8.79
N GLY A 115 -12.82 -5.89 -8.05
CA GLY A 115 -12.70 -6.38 -6.67
C GLY A 115 -12.24 -7.83 -6.68
N ILE A 116 -11.46 -8.21 -5.66
CA ILE A 116 -11.30 -9.62 -5.28
C ILE A 116 -12.71 -10.21 -5.25
N SER A 117 -12.97 -11.26 -6.03
CA SER A 117 -14.31 -11.83 -6.06
C SER A 117 -14.69 -12.18 -4.62
N GLN A 118 -15.96 -11.96 -4.25
CA GLN A 118 -16.47 -12.31 -2.93
C GLN A 118 -16.21 -13.79 -2.55
N SER A 119 -15.79 -14.64 -3.52
CA SER A 119 -15.43 -16.03 -3.30
C SER A 119 -14.00 -16.29 -2.79
N ALA A 120 -13.09 -15.30 -2.81
CA ALA A 120 -11.70 -15.49 -2.34
C ALA A 120 -11.43 -14.90 -0.94
N ALA A 121 -12.34 -14.07 -0.42
CA ALA A 121 -12.28 -13.58 0.95
C ALA A 121 -12.35 -14.74 1.95
N GLY A 122 -11.42 -14.78 2.91
CA GLY A 122 -11.30 -15.88 3.87
C GLY A 122 -10.63 -17.14 3.32
N ALA A 123 -10.16 -17.14 2.06
CA ALA A 123 -9.39 -18.24 1.52
C ALA A 123 -8.10 -18.43 2.35
N GLN A 124 -7.83 -19.67 2.75
CA GLN A 124 -6.59 -20.01 3.42
C GLN A 124 -5.42 -19.91 2.43
N ILE A 125 -4.34 -19.32 2.91
CA ILE A 125 -3.11 -19.09 2.16
C ILE A 125 -2.03 -19.97 2.76
N GLY A 126 -1.40 -20.79 1.91
CA GLY A 126 -0.17 -21.47 2.25
C GLY A 126 1.02 -20.53 2.02
N ILE A 127 1.93 -20.47 2.99
CA ILE A 127 3.17 -19.68 2.93
C ILE A 127 4.38 -20.63 2.99
N MET A 128 5.30 -20.44 2.07
CA MET A 128 6.58 -21.13 1.97
C MET A 128 7.72 -20.12 2.06
N GLY A 129 8.68 -20.37 2.94
CA GLY A 129 9.91 -19.59 3.03
C GLY A 129 11.12 -20.47 2.81
N VAL A 130 11.95 -20.15 1.80
CA VAL A 130 13.25 -20.80 1.59
C VAL A 130 14.34 -20.00 2.28
N PHE A 131 15.09 -20.68 3.13
CA PHE A 131 16.17 -20.17 3.98
C PHE A 131 17.48 -20.81 3.57
N MET A 132 18.54 -20.01 3.57
CA MET A 132 19.90 -20.53 3.43
C MET A 132 20.80 -20.04 4.57
N PRO A 133 21.77 -20.85 5.01
CA PRO A 133 22.83 -20.42 5.91
C PRO A 133 23.56 -19.20 5.33
N ASN A 134 23.84 -18.21 6.18
CA ASN A 134 24.56 -16.97 5.84
C ASN A 134 23.89 -16.06 4.79
N ASP A 135 22.64 -16.35 4.42
CA ASP A 135 21.84 -15.48 3.58
C ASP A 135 20.85 -14.71 4.47
N SER A 136 20.91 -13.38 4.46
CA SER A 136 20.05 -12.53 5.27
C SER A 136 18.63 -12.40 4.72
N LYS A 137 18.37 -12.90 3.51
CA LYS A 137 17.08 -12.80 2.83
C LYS A 137 16.34 -14.13 2.83
N VAL A 138 15.02 -14.05 3.01
CA VAL A 138 14.12 -15.21 2.88
C VAL A 138 13.43 -15.14 1.53
N ARG A 139 13.34 -16.29 0.85
CA ARG A 139 12.67 -16.41 -0.44
C ARG A 139 11.24 -16.89 -0.21
N TRP A 140 10.30 -15.94 -0.25
CA TRP A 140 8.90 -16.19 0.07
C TRP A 140 8.07 -16.58 -1.15
N PHE A 141 7.23 -17.58 -0.97
CA PHE A 141 6.23 -18.05 -1.92
C PHE A 141 4.90 -18.20 -1.18
N TYR A 142 3.79 -17.83 -1.81
CA TYR A 142 2.48 -17.98 -1.20
C TYR A 142 1.41 -18.21 -2.27
N CYS A 143 0.33 -18.89 -1.90
CA CYS A 143 -0.77 -19.25 -2.80
C CYS A 143 -1.99 -19.72 -1.98
N ALA A 144 -3.19 -19.58 -2.54
CA ALA A 144 -4.41 -20.17 -1.96
C ALA A 144 -4.64 -21.63 -2.37
N VAL A 145 -3.86 -22.16 -3.31
CA VAL A 145 -3.94 -23.55 -3.74
C VAL A 145 -3.15 -24.43 -2.76
N PRO A 146 -3.70 -25.57 -2.31
CA PRO A 146 -2.99 -26.50 -1.43
C PRO A 146 -1.66 -26.97 -2.03
N TYR A 147 -0.59 -27.01 -1.24
CA TYR A 147 0.74 -27.40 -1.75
C TYR A 147 0.96 -28.90 -1.85
N LYS A 148 -0.02 -29.74 -1.51
CA LYS A 148 0.14 -31.20 -1.56
C LYS A 148 0.77 -31.70 -2.87
N TYR A 149 0.27 -31.23 -4.02
CA TYR A 149 0.81 -31.63 -5.33
C TYR A 149 2.19 -31.04 -5.62
N LEU A 150 2.45 -29.80 -5.18
CA LEU A 150 3.76 -29.18 -5.27
C LEU A 150 4.79 -29.98 -4.45
N LEU A 151 4.48 -30.32 -3.21
CA LEU A 151 5.38 -31.09 -2.33
C LEU A 151 5.69 -32.47 -2.91
N LEU A 152 4.69 -33.16 -3.48
CA LEU A 152 4.90 -34.43 -4.17
C LEU A 152 5.81 -34.26 -5.40
N HIS A 153 5.60 -33.22 -6.21
CA HIS A 153 6.41 -32.93 -7.37
C HIS A 153 7.87 -32.67 -7.00
N LEU A 154 8.11 -31.77 -6.03
CA LEU A 154 9.44 -31.42 -5.59
C LEU A 154 10.16 -32.61 -4.91
N ALA A 155 9.43 -33.47 -4.19
CA ALA A 155 9.98 -34.69 -3.58
C ALA A 155 10.39 -35.71 -4.65
N SER A 156 9.59 -35.87 -5.71
CA SER A 156 9.92 -36.75 -6.84
C SER A 156 11.18 -36.32 -7.60
N GLN A 157 11.53 -35.04 -7.54
CA GLN A 157 12.76 -34.49 -8.12
C GLN A 157 13.95 -34.47 -7.13
N HIS A 158 13.77 -35.06 -5.94
CA HIS A 158 14.76 -35.04 -4.86
C HIS A 158 15.19 -33.63 -4.43
N LEU A 159 14.30 -32.64 -4.57
CA LEU A 159 14.56 -31.24 -4.21
C LEU A 159 14.21 -30.90 -2.75
N LEU A 160 13.46 -31.76 -2.05
CA LEU A 160 13.20 -31.62 -0.62
C LEU A 160 13.23 -32.95 0.12
N THR A 161 13.44 -32.89 1.43
CA THR A 161 13.25 -34.01 2.34
C THR A 161 12.63 -33.49 3.64
N LEU A 162 11.55 -34.11 4.11
CA LEU A 162 10.91 -33.72 5.36
C LEU A 162 11.86 -34.02 6.52
N THR A 163 12.22 -32.99 7.28
CA THR A 163 13.13 -33.12 8.41
C THR A 163 12.37 -33.13 9.72
N LYS A 164 11.40 -32.23 9.87
CA LYS A 164 10.69 -32.03 11.14
C LYS A 164 9.31 -31.42 10.92
N ILE A 165 8.35 -31.83 11.75
CA ILE A 165 7.08 -31.12 11.93
C ILE A 165 7.10 -30.57 13.36
N LEU A 166 6.80 -29.28 13.50
CA LEU A 166 6.63 -28.64 14.80
C LEU A 166 5.15 -28.50 15.09
N GLU A 167 4.67 -29.28 16.07
CA GLU A 167 3.30 -29.17 16.54
C GLU A 167 3.08 -27.88 17.34
N PRO A 168 1.85 -27.32 17.28
CA PRO A 168 1.45 -26.17 18.08
C PRO A 168 1.67 -26.36 19.58
N GLY A 169 1.75 -25.25 20.31
CA GLY A 169 1.86 -25.25 21.78
C GLY A 169 3.28 -25.41 22.34
N SER A 170 4.28 -25.75 21.51
CA SER A 170 5.67 -25.73 21.95
C SER A 170 6.30 -24.33 21.86
N LYS A 171 7.20 -23.99 22.80
CA LYS A 171 7.96 -22.72 22.75
C LYS A 171 8.74 -22.53 21.44
N HIS A 172 9.18 -23.64 20.83
CA HIS A 172 9.92 -23.61 19.58
C HIS A 172 9.02 -23.33 18.38
N HIS A 173 7.84 -23.95 18.34
CA HIS A 173 6.79 -23.63 17.36
C HIS A 173 6.40 -22.15 17.44
N ALA A 174 6.06 -21.65 18.64
CA ALA A 174 5.66 -20.26 18.84
C ALA A 174 6.69 -19.26 18.31
N ARG A 175 7.97 -19.47 18.65
CA ARG A 175 9.08 -18.62 18.14
C ARG A 175 9.18 -18.65 16.62
N LEU A 176 9.08 -19.83 16.02
CA LEU A 176 9.21 -19.97 14.57
C LEU A 176 8.00 -19.37 13.85
N TYR A 177 6.80 -19.58 14.37
CA TYR A 177 5.56 -18.98 13.88
C TYR A 177 5.64 -17.45 13.90
N THR A 178 5.97 -16.85 15.04
CA THR A 178 6.12 -15.39 15.16
C THR A 178 7.18 -14.84 14.20
N PHE A 179 8.30 -15.56 14.03
CA PHE A 179 9.32 -15.18 13.06
C PHE A 179 8.80 -15.22 11.62
N LEU A 180 8.12 -16.31 11.21
CA LEU A 180 7.53 -16.47 9.89
C LEU A 180 6.51 -15.37 9.62
N GLN A 181 5.57 -15.15 10.55
CA GLN A 181 4.55 -14.10 10.48
C GLN A 181 5.18 -12.71 10.31
N THR A 182 6.12 -12.35 11.17
CA THR A 182 6.74 -11.01 11.17
C THR A 182 7.57 -10.80 9.90
N SER A 183 8.40 -11.78 9.54
CA SER A 183 9.31 -11.71 8.39
C SER A 183 8.55 -11.73 7.07
N PHE A 184 7.51 -12.56 6.96
CA PHE A 184 6.62 -12.58 5.80
C PHE A 184 5.87 -11.26 5.65
N THR A 185 5.15 -10.82 6.70
CA THR A 185 4.40 -9.55 6.70
C THR A 185 5.29 -8.38 6.31
N LYS A 186 6.53 -8.33 6.82
CA LYS A 186 7.51 -7.31 6.41
C LYS A 186 7.91 -7.41 4.94
N ALA A 187 8.10 -8.62 4.41
CA ALA A 187 8.51 -8.83 3.02
C ALA A 187 7.39 -8.48 2.02
N ILE A 188 6.14 -8.70 2.38
CA ILE A 188 4.98 -8.35 1.55
C ILE A 188 4.47 -6.92 1.81
N HIS A 189 4.96 -6.24 2.86
CA HIS A 189 4.56 -4.87 3.14
C HIS A 189 4.95 -3.95 1.98
N ILE A 190 3.99 -3.14 1.54
CA ILE A 190 4.23 -2.13 0.51
C ILE A 190 4.57 -0.83 1.26
N PRO A 191 5.81 -0.32 1.17
CA PRO A 191 6.18 0.89 1.89
C PRO A 191 5.33 2.07 1.40
N GLU A 192 4.90 2.89 2.34
CA GLU A 192 4.16 4.14 2.09
C GLU A 192 5.10 5.26 1.63
N ALA A 193 4.56 6.24 0.88
CA ALA A 193 5.30 7.43 0.52
C ALA A 193 5.62 8.24 1.80
N PRO A 194 6.86 8.76 1.95
CA PRO A 194 7.22 9.58 3.11
C PRO A 194 6.26 10.76 3.31
N ASP A 195 5.80 11.37 2.22
CA ASP A 195 4.85 12.48 2.29
C ASP A 195 3.50 12.07 2.86
N TYR A 196 3.02 10.86 2.52
CA TYR A 196 1.80 10.31 3.10
C TYR A 196 1.97 10.02 4.58
N LEU A 197 3.06 9.36 4.98
CA LEU A 197 3.36 9.10 6.40
C LEU A 197 3.43 10.40 7.21
N ASN A 198 4.09 11.43 6.67
CA ASN A 198 4.16 12.75 7.29
C ASN A 198 2.76 13.39 7.36
N ALA A 199 1.97 13.31 6.29
CA ALA A 199 0.61 13.83 6.27
C ALA A 199 -0.29 13.15 7.31
N ILE A 200 -0.20 11.83 7.46
CA ILE A 200 -0.95 11.06 8.46
C ILE A 200 -0.48 11.35 9.89
N SER A 201 0.80 11.67 10.09
CA SER A 201 1.30 12.13 11.39
C SER A 201 0.77 13.51 11.81
N ILE A 202 0.25 14.28 10.85
CA ILE A 202 -0.41 15.57 11.10
C ILE A 202 -1.91 15.32 11.17
N THR A 203 -2.49 15.63 12.32
CA THR A 203 -3.94 15.63 12.49
C THR A 203 -4.57 16.55 11.43
N ASP A 204 -5.68 16.15 10.81
CA ASP A 204 -6.24 16.92 9.68
C ASP A 204 -6.99 18.17 10.16
N TYR A 205 -6.37 19.33 10.04
CA TYR A 205 -6.97 20.61 10.44
C TYR A 205 -7.82 21.27 9.34
N ALA A 206 -8.00 20.61 8.20
CA ALA A 206 -8.73 21.17 7.09
C ALA A 206 -10.25 20.99 7.26
N PRO A 207 -11.06 22.02 7.00
CA PRO A 207 -12.51 21.87 6.94
C PRO A 207 -12.94 20.93 5.82
N GLU A 208 -14.13 20.36 5.96
CA GLU A 208 -14.78 19.63 4.87
C GLU A 208 -15.15 20.57 3.72
N ILE A 209 -15.07 20.01 2.50
CA ILE A 209 -15.51 20.67 1.27
C ILE A 209 -16.98 21.03 1.37
N GLU A 210 -17.31 22.27 1.06
CA GLU A 210 -18.70 22.69 0.92
C GLU A 210 -19.33 22.03 -0.31
N ASP A 211 -20.59 21.58 -0.19
CA ASP A 211 -21.36 20.93 -1.26
C ASP A 211 -20.55 19.94 -2.13
N PRO A 212 -20.06 18.82 -1.56
CA PRO A 212 -19.16 17.89 -2.24
C PRO A 212 -19.67 17.40 -3.60
N ASP A 213 -20.98 17.23 -3.75
CA ASP A 213 -21.62 16.76 -4.98
C ASP A 213 -21.43 17.71 -6.17
N THR A 214 -21.23 19.01 -5.93
CA THR A 214 -21.04 20.03 -6.96
C THR A 214 -19.62 20.59 -7.01
N ALA A 215 -18.78 20.22 -6.05
CA ALA A 215 -17.43 20.74 -5.87
C ALA A 215 -16.54 20.60 -7.12
N LEU A 216 -16.59 19.46 -7.81
CA LEU A 216 -15.83 19.27 -9.04
C LEU A 216 -16.30 20.21 -10.14
N ASP A 217 -17.63 20.34 -10.34
CA ASP A 217 -18.19 21.22 -11.37
C ASP A 217 -17.86 22.68 -11.10
N ARG A 218 -17.86 23.11 -9.83
CA ARG A 218 -17.41 24.46 -9.42
C ARG A 218 -15.96 24.69 -9.80
N LEU A 219 -15.06 23.77 -9.44
CA LEU A 219 -13.63 23.87 -9.79
C LEU A 219 -13.40 23.91 -11.30
N LEU A 220 -14.06 23.04 -12.06
CA LEU A 220 -13.88 22.95 -13.50
C LEU A 220 -14.36 24.20 -14.24
N ARG A 221 -15.19 25.05 -13.63
CA ARG A 221 -15.60 26.35 -14.19
C ARG A 221 -14.60 27.47 -13.94
N MET A 222 -13.58 27.25 -13.10
CA MET A 222 -12.58 28.26 -12.81
C MET A 222 -11.57 28.41 -13.94
N ASP A 223 -11.41 29.62 -14.47
CA ASP A 223 -10.39 29.93 -15.49
C ASP A 223 -8.98 29.52 -15.06
N SER A 224 -8.66 29.69 -13.77
CA SER A 224 -7.34 29.37 -13.21
C SER A 224 -7.01 27.88 -13.24
N ILE A 225 -8.03 27.01 -13.15
CA ILE A 225 -7.92 25.55 -13.25
C ILE A 225 -7.81 25.15 -14.71
N GLN A 226 -8.70 25.66 -15.57
CA GLN A 226 -8.70 25.37 -17.01
C GLN A 226 -7.41 25.81 -17.72
N SER A 227 -6.79 26.90 -17.25
CA SER A 227 -5.58 27.46 -17.87
C SER A 227 -4.27 26.78 -17.40
N ALA A 228 -4.34 25.63 -16.73
CA ALA A 228 -3.15 24.95 -16.25
C ALA A 228 -2.32 24.35 -17.39
N LYS A 229 -1.01 24.60 -17.33
CA LYS A 229 -0.04 24.08 -18.31
C LYS A 229 0.54 22.72 -17.92
N GLU A 230 0.40 22.37 -16.64
CA GLU A 230 0.89 21.13 -16.05
C GLU A 230 -0.36 20.32 -15.67
N TYR A 231 -0.37 19.04 -16.05
CA TYR A 231 -1.41 18.10 -15.65
C TYR A 231 -0.74 16.75 -15.40
N LEU A 232 -0.83 16.26 -14.17
CA LEU A 232 -0.39 14.93 -13.79
C LEU A 232 -1.61 14.02 -13.72
N ASP A 233 -1.66 12.98 -14.55
CA ASP A 233 -2.73 11.99 -14.48
C ASP A 233 -2.68 11.27 -13.13
N PRO A 234 -3.72 11.39 -12.28
CA PRO A 234 -3.70 10.80 -10.95
C PRO A 234 -4.16 9.33 -10.98
N SER A 235 -4.53 8.77 -12.15
CA SER A 235 -5.07 7.40 -12.29
C SER A 235 -4.14 6.32 -11.74
N SER A 236 -2.84 6.56 -11.81
CA SER A 236 -1.79 5.71 -11.28
C SER A 236 -1.29 6.15 -9.90
N ASP A 237 -1.99 7.00 -9.16
CA ASP A 237 -1.58 7.38 -7.81
C ASP A 237 -2.23 6.47 -6.76
N ARG A 238 -1.41 5.88 -5.89
CA ARG A 238 -1.85 4.99 -4.81
C ARG A 238 -2.83 5.70 -3.88
N TYR A 239 -2.63 6.97 -3.60
CA TYR A 239 -3.42 7.74 -2.64
C TYR A 239 -4.57 8.49 -3.29
N LEU A 240 -4.92 8.15 -4.53
CA LEU A 240 -6.04 8.73 -5.26
C LEU A 240 -7.33 8.73 -4.43
N LEU A 241 -7.58 7.64 -3.70
CA LEU A 241 -8.82 7.49 -2.92
C LEU A 241 -8.80 8.18 -1.56
N GLU A 242 -7.64 8.66 -1.10
CA GLU A 242 -7.50 9.45 0.14
C GLU A 242 -7.95 10.91 -0.03
N LEU A 243 -8.19 11.33 -1.29
CA LEU A 243 -8.63 12.67 -1.64
C LEU A 243 -10.05 12.64 -2.20
N GLU A 244 -10.82 13.69 -1.94
CA GLU A 244 -12.10 13.92 -2.62
C GLU A 244 -11.90 14.16 -4.12
N VAL A 245 -12.93 13.91 -4.94
CA VAL A 245 -12.81 13.98 -6.41
C VAL A 245 -12.32 15.36 -6.87
N ALA A 246 -12.84 16.41 -6.25
CA ALA A 246 -12.42 17.79 -6.46
C ALA A 246 -10.94 18.02 -6.12
N GLU A 247 -10.45 17.45 -5.02
CA GLU A 247 -9.06 17.60 -4.59
C GLU A 247 -8.08 16.85 -5.47
N ARG A 248 -8.49 15.69 -6.03
CA ARG A 248 -7.69 14.96 -7.03
C ARG A 248 -7.43 15.83 -8.26
N GLU A 249 -8.45 16.55 -8.71
CA GLU A 249 -8.33 17.47 -9.85
C GLU A 249 -7.38 18.63 -9.52
N ILE A 250 -7.46 19.18 -8.30
CA ILE A 250 -6.50 20.21 -7.84
C ILE A 250 -5.07 19.66 -7.86
N ALA A 251 -4.84 18.47 -7.31
CA ALA A 251 -3.52 17.84 -7.29
C ALA A 251 -2.97 17.64 -8.72
N ALA A 252 -3.80 17.13 -9.62
CA ALA A 252 -3.46 16.88 -11.03
C ALA A 252 -3.03 18.18 -11.75
N VAL A 253 -3.84 19.24 -11.64
CA VAL A 253 -3.65 20.55 -12.28
C VAL A 253 -2.47 21.34 -11.67
N LEU A 254 -2.03 20.96 -10.48
CA LEU A 254 -0.81 21.47 -9.83
C LEU A 254 0.43 20.60 -10.12
N GLY A 255 0.27 19.46 -10.81
CA GLY A 255 1.36 18.53 -11.06
C GLY A 255 1.90 17.87 -9.80
N LEU A 256 1.03 17.58 -8.82
CA LEU A 256 1.37 16.96 -7.55
C LEU A 256 0.80 15.55 -7.47
N ARG A 257 1.55 14.63 -6.85
CA ARG A 257 0.99 13.35 -6.41
C ARG A 257 -0.01 13.55 -5.26
N CYS A 258 -0.93 12.62 -5.08
CA CYS A 258 -1.99 12.71 -4.07
C CYS A 258 -1.41 12.80 -2.65
N ALA A 259 -0.35 12.03 -2.34
CA ALA A 259 0.37 12.13 -1.07
C ALA A 259 1.04 13.50 -0.86
N GLU A 260 1.59 14.09 -1.92
CA GLU A 260 2.24 15.41 -1.88
C GLU A 260 1.18 16.51 -1.62
N TYR A 261 0.05 16.44 -2.33
CA TYR A 261 -1.07 17.35 -2.09
C TYR A 261 -1.61 17.21 -0.66
N LEU A 262 -1.81 15.98 -0.18
CA LEU A 262 -2.32 15.73 1.17
C LEU A 262 -1.39 16.33 2.24
N LEU A 263 -0.07 16.17 2.09
CA LEU A 263 0.90 16.77 2.98
C LEU A 263 0.84 18.31 2.96
N VAL A 264 0.75 18.91 1.77
CA VAL A 264 0.64 20.37 1.61
C VAL A 264 -0.62 20.89 2.29
N LYS A 265 -1.77 20.25 2.03
CA LYS A 265 -3.06 20.59 2.64
C LYS A 265 -2.96 20.56 4.16
N ARG A 266 -2.56 19.43 4.74
CA ARG A 266 -2.53 19.26 6.21
C ARG A 266 -1.53 20.20 6.88
N THR A 267 -0.38 20.43 6.26
CA THR A 267 0.62 21.38 6.79
C THR A 267 0.07 22.81 6.77
N PHE A 268 -0.53 23.24 5.66
CA PHE A 268 -1.13 24.56 5.54
C PHE A 268 -2.21 24.78 6.60
N PHE A 269 -3.20 23.88 6.67
CA PHE A 269 -4.33 24.05 7.58
C PHE A 269 -3.93 23.91 9.05
N LYS A 270 -2.89 23.13 9.38
CA LYS A 270 -2.30 23.11 10.72
C LYS A 270 -1.75 24.49 11.10
N GLU A 271 -0.93 25.09 10.26
CA GLU A 271 -0.35 26.42 10.55
C GLU A 271 -1.44 27.50 10.57
N PHE A 272 -2.41 27.43 9.65
CA PHE A 272 -3.56 28.32 9.62
C PHE A 272 -4.42 28.21 10.89
N PHE A 273 -4.65 27.00 11.40
CA PHE A 273 -5.30 26.76 12.68
C PHE A 273 -4.51 27.36 13.85
N ILE A 274 -3.20 27.09 13.94
CA ILE A 274 -2.32 27.61 14.99
C ILE A 274 -2.38 29.14 15.02
N GLU A 275 -2.38 29.78 13.86
CA GLU A 275 -2.45 31.22 13.76
C GLU A 275 -3.81 31.78 14.18
N CYS A 276 -4.91 31.19 13.72
CA CYS A 276 -6.27 31.59 14.12
C CYS A 276 -6.46 31.45 15.64
N HIS A 277 -5.98 30.35 16.23
CA HIS A 277 -6.07 30.08 17.67
C HIS A 277 -5.15 30.99 18.50
N ARG A 278 -3.94 31.32 18.04
CA ARG A 278 -3.06 32.28 18.74
C ARG A 278 -3.59 33.71 18.67
N SER A 279 -4.27 34.04 17.57
CA SER A 279 -4.91 35.35 17.36
C SER A 279 -6.19 35.52 18.20
N SER A 280 -6.87 34.44 18.59
CA SER A 280 -8.01 34.51 19.51
C SER A 280 -7.57 34.72 20.97
N GLU A 281 -6.40 34.19 21.36
CA GLU A 281 -5.82 34.36 22.70
C GLU A 281 -5.16 35.73 22.92
N THR A 282 -4.68 36.38 21.86
CA THR A 282 -4.03 37.70 21.94
C THR A 282 -4.79 38.74 21.11
N LYS A 283 -5.40 39.74 21.77
CA LYS A 283 -6.02 40.92 21.11
C LYS A 283 -5.01 41.86 20.44
N ARG A 284 -3.98 41.33 19.77
CA ARG A 284 -3.04 42.04 18.89
C ARG A 284 -3.03 41.34 17.54
N GLY A 285 -3.91 41.78 16.65
CA GLY A 285 -4.04 41.23 15.31
C GLY A 285 -2.79 41.45 14.46
N GLY A 286 -2.14 40.35 14.08
CA GLY A 286 -1.48 40.21 12.79
C GLY A 286 -2.46 39.47 11.86
N LYS A 287 -2.69 39.99 10.65
CA LYS A 287 -3.64 39.40 9.68
C LYS A 287 -2.91 38.41 8.76
N VAL A 288 -3.17 37.11 8.89
CA VAL A 288 -3.23 36.20 7.73
C VAL A 288 -4.70 36.12 7.33
N ARG A 289 -5.15 37.15 6.62
CA ARG A 289 -6.56 37.28 6.21
C ARG A 289 -6.75 37.54 4.73
N SER A 290 -5.67 37.60 3.96
CA SER A 290 -5.75 37.87 2.53
C SER A 290 -5.19 36.68 1.77
N ASP A 291 -5.73 36.45 0.57
CA ASP A 291 -5.14 35.48 -0.38
C ASP A 291 -3.67 35.72 -0.63
N HIS A 292 -3.25 36.97 -0.46
CA HIS A 292 -1.87 37.37 -0.55
C HIS A 292 -0.99 36.67 0.49
N ALA A 293 -1.42 36.66 1.75
CA ALA A 293 -0.68 35.99 2.81
C ALA A 293 -0.66 34.47 2.60
N HIS A 294 -1.79 33.87 2.20
CA HIS A 294 -1.86 32.42 1.95
C HIS A 294 -0.97 31.98 0.78
N HIS A 295 -0.94 32.74 -0.33
CA HIS A 295 -0.07 32.37 -1.43
C HIS A 295 1.40 32.60 -1.11
N GLN A 296 1.74 33.65 -0.35
CA GLN A 296 3.11 33.94 0.04
C GLN A 296 3.67 32.85 0.96
N TRP A 297 2.85 32.36 1.89
CA TRP A 297 3.24 31.23 2.73
C TRP A 297 3.59 29.98 1.90
N LEU A 298 2.80 29.65 0.87
CA LEU A 298 3.10 28.52 -0.02
C LEU A 298 4.39 28.73 -0.82
N GLU A 299 4.67 29.97 -1.25
CA GLU A 299 5.93 30.31 -1.92
C GLU A 299 7.14 30.14 -0.98
N GLU A 300 7.02 30.57 0.28
CA GLU A 300 8.09 30.47 1.28
C GLU A 300 8.33 29.04 1.78
N ALA A 301 7.26 28.30 2.08
CA ALA A 301 7.34 26.96 2.66
C ALA A 301 7.77 25.89 1.64
N TYR A 302 7.33 26.02 0.38
CA TYR A 302 7.54 25.00 -0.65
C TYR A 302 8.34 25.49 -1.87
N GLY A 303 8.77 26.76 -1.90
CA GLY A 303 9.52 27.33 -3.02
C GLY A 303 8.72 27.39 -4.33
N TRP A 304 7.38 27.42 -4.23
CA TRP A 304 6.50 27.35 -5.39
C TRP A 304 6.47 28.64 -6.20
N LYS A 305 6.14 28.51 -7.49
CA LYS A 305 5.85 29.67 -8.34
C LYS A 305 4.53 30.31 -7.90
N SER A 306 4.49 31.63 -7.93
CA SER A 306 3.30 32.41 -7.56
C SER A 306 2.01 32.01 -8.27
N THR A 307 2.10 31.59 -9.54
CA THR A 307 0.95 31.09 -10.31
C THR A 307 0.39 29.77 -9.76
N LYS A 308 1.27 28.88 -9.27
CA LYS A 308 0.88 27.59 -8.67
C LYS A 308 0.24 27.82 -7.30
N SER A 309 0.86 28.64 -6.45
CA SER A 309 0.32 29.00 -5.13
C SER A 309 -1.04 29.69 -5.23
N ARG A 310 -1.19 30.70 -6.10
CA ARG A 310 -2.47 31.39 -6.32
C ARG A 310 -3.58 30.47 -6.80
N ARG A 311 -3.26 29.49 -7.66
CA ARG A 311 -4.24 28.51 -8.13
C ARG A 311 -4.74 27.63 -6.99
N LEU A 312 -3.85 27.11 -6.14
CA LEU A 312 -4.24 26.28 -5.00
C LEU A 312 -5.13 27.04 -4.02
N ILE A 313 -4.77 28.27 -3.66
CA ILE A 313 -5.57 29.11 -2.77
C ILE A 313 -6.94 29.43 -3.37
N ALA A 314 -7.01 29.78 -4.66
CA ALA A 314 -8.27 30.01 -5.33
C ALA A 314 -9.16 28.76 -5.31
N ALA A 315 -8.58 27.58 -5.54
CA ALA A 315 -9.31 26.33 -5.53
C ALA A 315 -9.84 25.97 -4.13
N TRP A 316 -9.02 26.08 -3.08
CA TRP A 316 -9.49 25.87 -1.70
C TRP A 316 -10.58 26.83 -1.26
N ARG A 317 -10.54 28.08 -1.76
CA ARG A 317 -11.66 29.02 -1.53
C ARG A 317 -12.92 28.57 -2.26
N GLU A 318 -12.83 28.19 -3.53
CA GLU A 318 -13.99 27.72 -4.30
C GLU A 318 -14.65 26.49 -3.64
N LEU A 319 -13.85 25.67 -2.95
CA LEU A 319 -14.32 24.53 -2.16
C LEU A 319 -14.86 24.89 -0.76
N GLY A 320 -14.92 26.18 -0.41
CA GLY A 320 -15.39 26.66 0.90
C GLY A 320 -14.43 26.34 2.06
N MET A 321 -13.20 25.89 1.80
CA MET A 321 -12.26 25.47 2.84
C MET A 321 -11.54 26.64 3.51
N LEU A 322 -11.55 27.83 2.88
CA LEU A 322 -10.92 29.05 3.40
C LEU A 322 -11.94 30.10 3.85
N GLU A 323 -13.21 29.71 4.04
CA GLU A 323 -14.24 30.62 4.54
C GLU A 323 -14.05 30.89 6.03
N GLU A 324 -13.73 32.14 6.37
CA GLU A 324 -13.32 32.54 7.72
C GLU A 324 -14.41 32.29 8.77
N GLU A 325 -15.69 32.50 8.42
CA GLU A 325 -16.81 32.27 9.33
C GLU A 325 -16.94 30.78 9.68
N LYS A 326 -16.93 29.91 8.66
CA LYS A 326 -16.95 28.45 8.82
C LYS A 326 -15.73 27.94 9.58
N PHE A 327 -14.54 28.46 9.28
CA PHE A 327 -13.31 28.06 9.94
C PHE A 327 -13.32 28.44 11.42
N LYS A 328 -13.82 29.63 11.77
CA LYS A 328 -13.95 30.06 13.18
C LYS A 328 -14.99 29.26 13.94
N GLU A 329 -16.19 29.07 13.37
CA GLU A 329 -17.24 28.26 14.00
C GLU A 329 -16.76 26.83 14.22
N TRP A 330 -16.05 26.26 13.24
CA TRP A 330 -15.43 24.93 13.37
C TRP A 330 -14.39 24.89 14.50
N ILE A 331 -13.49 25.88 14.60
CA ILE A 331 -12.53 25.99 15.71
C ILE A 331 -13.23 26.14 17.06
N GLU A 332 -14.23 27.03 17.16
CA GLU A 332 -14.98 27.31 18.39
C GLU A 332 -15.79 26.09 18.87
N ALA A 333 -16.25 25.25 17.95
CA ALA A 333 -16.93 23.99 18.27
C ALA A 333 -16.01 22.90 18.83
N GLY A 334 -14.69 23.09 18.86
CA GLY A 334 -13.70 22.09 19.28
C GLY A 334 -12.84 21.54 18.13
N GLY A 335 -12.98 22.10 16.93
CA GLY A 335 -12.25 21.68 15.73
C GLY A 335 -12.50 20.21 15.41
N MET A 336 -11.42 19.44 15.42
CA MET A 336 -11.40 18.01 15.10
C MET A 336 -11.77 17.08 16.28
N LEU A 337 -11.95 17.64 17.48
CA LEU A 337 -12.33 16.91 18.69
C LEU A 337 -13.82 17.09 19.05
N ALA A 338 -14.56 17.83 18.22
CA ALA A 338 -15.98 18.15 18.37
C ALA A 338 -16.90 16.99 18.00
#